data_AF-A0A382LME6-F1
#
_entry.id   AF-A0A382LME6-F1
#
_cell.length_a   1.000
_cell.length_b   1.000
_cell.length_c   1.000
_cell.angle_alpha   90.00
_cell.angle_beta   90.00
_cell.angle_gamma   90.00
#
_symmetry.space_group_name_H-M   'P 1'
#
loop_
_entity.id
_entity.type
_entity.pdbx_description
1 polymer ?
#
loop_
_entity_poly.entity_id
_entity_poly.type
_entity_poly.pdbx_seq_one_letter_code
_entity_poly.pdbx_strand_id
1 'polypeptide(L)'
;PMTSPDVKNSQGEIIAPEMNLLASDDPSEWKKGLEQIQEVIDEYEEWINNQSKEKTQTETTQRMISECEETLMRMKDGFGLLTSNQEVKKVFRWANKAMYDQQIRPNSLRMATFNLKSPLDFSFDEYPKTKEGLGKWRAFQIAFLIMNLRSIIEPQNTDLRENVELIWFPTGGGKTEAYFGLAAFSILWRRLKDPLDDGTEVLMRYTLRLLTTQQYQRAASLICALDLIREENETDLGESRITLGLWIGGASSPNTVNSIKEAWKDITKPRFPKNNFVINQCPWCGAEMGIPRSKKSLRKNQNPLGYEKSGAGKSVRISFFCPDSACDFNLSRKLPLFVDDVSISEETPSMLIGTIDKLAMLAFESGNKNFPVFGRDVDGNQVKPPPGLIIQDELHL
;
A
#
# COMPACT_ATOMS: atom_id res chain seq x y z
N PRO A 1 23.08 -2.01 -20.88
CA PRO A 1 22.18 -0.88 -21.17
C PRO A 1 21.03 -0.88 -20.15
N MET A 2 21.10 -0.01 -19.15
CA MET A 2 20.00 0.16 -18.20
C MET A 2 18.96 1.02 -18.93
N THR A 3 18.02 0.37 -19.63
CA THR A 3 16.89 1.04 -20.27
C THR A 3 16.11 1.75 -19.17
N SER A 4 16.01 3.08 -19.27
CA SER A 4 15.10 3.81 -18.38
C SER A 4 13.69 3.26 -18.60
N PRO A 5 12.91 2.99 -17.53
CA PRO A 5 11.50 2.62 -17.67
C PRO A 5 10.62 3.77 -18.19
N ASP A 6 11.20 4.97 -18.36
CA ASP A 6 10.48 6.14 -18.85
C ASP A 6 10.21 6.02 -20.35
N VAL A 7 8.94 6.11 -20.71
CA VAL A 7 8.47 6.09 -22.10
C VAL A 7 8.45 7.52 -22.64
N LYS A 8 8.87 7.68 -23.90
CA LYS A 8 8.81 8.95 -24.61
C LYS A 8 7.74 8.90 -25.68
N ASN A 9 7.04 10.01 -25.89
CA ASN A 9 6.13 10.17 -27.01
C ASN A 9 6.88 10.34 -28.34
N SER A 10 6.13 10.40 -29.43
CA SER A 10 6.60 10.67 -30.80
C SER A 10 7.47 11.93 -30.93
N GLN A 11 7.36 12.89 -30.00
CA GLN A 11 8.14 14.14 -29.97
C GLN A 11 9.42 14.03 -29.10
N GLY A 12 9.64 12.89 -28.44
CA GLY A 12 10.79 12.64 -27.57
C GLY A 12 10.65 13.15 -26.13
N GLU A 13 9.45 13.59 -25.75
CA GLU A 13 9.11 14.05 -24.40
C GLU A 13 8.66 12.88 -23.52
N ILE A 14 8.97 12.92 -22.22
CA ILE A 14 8.61 11.84 -21.30
C ILE A 14 7.11 11.90 -21.00
N ILE A 15 6.41 10.79 -21.23
CA ILE A 15 5.01 10.64 -20.86
C ILE A 15 4.93 10.32 -19.36
N ALA A 16 4.50 11.31 -18.57
CA ALA A 16 4.44 11.22 -17.12
C ALA A 16 3.13 11.82 -16.56
N PRO A 17 2.02 11.07 -16.61
CA PRO A 17 0.73 11.56 -16.15
C PRO A 17 0.75 11.99 -14.68
N GLU A 18 0.16 13.14 -14.37
CA GLU A 18 0.25 13.74 -13.04
C GLU A 18 -0.87 13.26 -12.12
N MET A 19 -0.49 12.73 -10.95
CA MET A 19 -1.43 12.19 -9.96
C MET A 19 -2.36 13.25 -9.39
N ASN A 20 -1.89 14.50 -9.25
CA ASN A 20 -2.71 15.62 -8.76
C ASN A 20 -3.84 15.98 -9.74
N LEU A 21 -3.57 16.01 -11.05
CA LEU A 21 -4.61 16.23 -12.07
C LEU A 21 -5.62 15.09 -12.05
N LEU A 22 -5.14 13.86 -11.92
CA LEU A 22 -5.97 12.66 -11.78
C LEU A 22 -6.62 12.53 -10.39
N ALA A 23 -6.28 13.37 -9.41
CA ALA A 23 -6.95 13.44 -8.12
C ALA A 23 -7.94 14.60 -8.04
N SER A 24 -7.91 15.54 -8.99
CA SER A 24 -8.60 16.81 -8.90
C SER A 24 -10.11 16.68 -9.11
N ASP A 25 -10.86 17.39 -8.27
CA ASP A 25 -12.29 17.57 -8.45
C ASP A 25 -12.64 18.60 -9.53
N ASP A 26 -11.70 19.50 -9.86
CA ASP A 26 -11.85 20.49 -10.92
C ASP A 26 -12.01 19.78 -12.29
N PRO A 27 -13.12 19.99 -13.02
CA PRO A 27 -13.36 19.32 -14.29
C PRO A 27 -12.28 19.60 -15.35
N SER A 28 -11.65 20.78 -15.33
CA SER A 28 -10.63 21.15 -16.30
C SER A 28 -9.29 20.47 -16.00
N GLU A 29 -8.90 20.37 -14.72
CA GLU A 29 -7.71 19.64 -14.30
C GLU A 29 -7.86 18.13 -14.53
N TRP A 30 -9.02 17.58 -14.15
CA TRP A 30 -9.35 16.18 -14.42
C TRP A 30 -9.30 15.86 -15.91
N LYS A 31 -9.83 16.75 -16.76
CA LYS A 31 -9.77 16.58 -18.21
C LYS A 31 -8.33 16.50 -18.72
N LYS A 32 -7.45 17.38 -18.24
CA LYS A 32 -6.00 17.33 -18.57
C LYS A 32 -5.37 16.01 -18.14
N GLY A 33 -5.72 15.50 -16.96
CA GLY A 33 -5.26 14.20 -16.50
C GLY A 33 -5.72 13.05 -17.41
N LEU A 34 -6.98 13.07 -17.86
CA LEU A 34 -7.49 12.10 -18.84
C LEU A 34 -6.78 12.20 -20.20
N GLU A 35 -6.50 13.41 -20.68
CA GLU A 35 -5.74 13.64 -21.91
C GLU A 35 -4.33 13.02 -21.82
N GLN A 36 -3.67 13.09 -20.66
CA GLN A 36 -2.37 12.44 -20.42
C GLN A 36 -2.47 10.91 -20.41
N ILE A 37 -3.55 10.32 -19.89
CA ILE A 37 -3.78 8.87 -19.96
C ILE A 37 -4.06 8.44 -21.41
N GLN A 38 -4.87 9.22 -22.13
CA GLN A 38 -5.17 8.98 -23.54
C GLN A 38 -3.89 9.00 -24.38
N GLU A 39 -2.98 9.95 -24.13
CA GLU A 39 -1.66 10.00 -24.79
C GLU A 39 -0.86 8.70 -24.59
N VAL A 40 -0.86 8.11 -23.38
CA VAL A 40 -0.20 6.81 -23.13
C VAL A 40 -0.81 5.70 -24.00
N ILE A 41 -2.14 5.68 -24.15
CA ILE A 41 -2.86 4.67 -24.94
C ILE A 41 -2.57 4.85 -26.43
N ASP A 42 -2.63 6.09 -26.91
CA ASP A 42 -2.46 6.43 -28.33
C ASP A 42 -1.03 6.16 -28.79
N GLU A 43 -0.02 6.54 -27.99
CA GLU A 43 1.39 6.28 -28.29
C GLU A 43 1.70 4.77 -28.26
N TYR A 44 1.05 4.00 -27.38
CA TYR A 44 1.18 2.54 -27.38
C TYR A 44 0.53 1.90 -28.62
N GLU A 45 -0.65 2.38 -29.03
CA GLU A 45 -1.30 1.95 -30.27
C GLU A 45 -0.47 2.27 -31.52
N GLU A 46 0.09 3.47 -31.60
CA GLU A 46 0.99 3.84 -32.70
C GLU A 46 2.23 2.96 -32.72
N TRP A 47 2.83 2.68 -31.56
CA TRP A 47 3.97 1.78 -31.45
C TRP A 47 3.63 0.37 -31.97
N ILE A 48 2.50 -0.21 -31.55
CA ILE A 48 2.02 -1.52 -32.03
C ILE A 48 1.85 -1.51 -33.57
N ASN A 49 1.20 -0.48 -34.10
CA ASN A 49 0.98 -0.31 -35.54
C ASN A 49 2.28 -0.18 -36.34
N ASN A 50 3.35 0.31 -35.72
CA ASN A 50 4.66 0.39 -36.35
C ASN A 50 5.39 -0.96 -36.29
N GLN A 51 5.27 -1.71 -35.19
CA GLN A 51 5.82 -3.07 -35.08
C GLN A 51 5.14 -4.03 -36.09
N SER A 52 3.84 -3.87 -36.33
CA SER A 52 3.11 -4.73 -37.29
C SER A 52 3.50 -4.50 -38.75
N LYS A 53 4.13 -3.37 -39.09
CA LYS A 53 4.58 -3.05 -40.46
C LYS A 53 5.99 -3.56 -40.77
N GLU A 54 6.69 -4.18 -39.81
CA GLU A 54 8.05 -4.69 -40.04
C GLU A 54 8.06 -5.86 -41.04
N LYS A 55 9.07 -5.89 -41.92
CA LYS A 55 9.12 -6.79 -43.09
C LYS A 55 9.24 -8.28 -42.76
N THR A 56 9.67 -8.63 -41.55
CA THR A 56 9.92 -10.03 -41.14
C THR A 56 8.88 -10.42 -40.09
N GLN A 57 7.72 -10.90 -40.55
CA GLN A 57 6.74 -11.47 -39.65
C GLN A 57 6.95 -12.98 -39.51
N THR A 58 7.26 -13.41 -38.29
CA THR A 58 7.23 -14.82 -37.89
C THR A 58 5.95 -15.09 -37.12
N GLU A 59 5.57 -16.37 -36.95
CA GLU A 59 4.46 -16.78 -36.08
C GLU A 59 4.63 -16.21 -34.66
N THR A 60 5.86 -16.19 -34.13
CA THR A 60 6.18 -15.58 -32.84
C THR A 60 5.90 -14.09 -32.82
N THR A 61 6.31 -13.35 -33.86
CA THR A 61 6.08 -11.91 -33.97
C THR A 61 4.58 -11.60 -33.99
N GLN A 62 3.80 -12.38 -34.75
CA GLN A 62 2.34 -12.23 -34.84
C GLN A 62 1.67 -12.48 -33.49
N ARG A 63 2.08 -13.52 -32.77
CA ARG A 63 1.57 -13.80 -31.41
C ARG A 63 1.87 -12.65 -30.46
N MET A 64 3.10 -12.13 -30.46
CA MET A 64 3.48 -11.01 -29.59
C MET A 64 2.71 -9.72 -29.90
N ILE A 65 2.47 -9.42 -31.18
CA ILE A 65 1.64 -8.29 -31.59
C ILE A 65 0.20 -8.49 -31.08
N SER A 66 -0.37 -9.69 -31.24
CA SER A 66 -1.71 -9.99 -30.73
C SER A 66 -1.83 -9.81 -29.21
N GLU A 67 -0.82 -10.22 -28.44
CA GLU A 67 -0.78 -9.99 -26.98
C GLU A 67 -0.69 -8.49 -26.62
N CYS A 68 0.01 -7.70 -27.42
CA CYS A 68 0.05 -6.23 -27.26
C CYS A 68 -1.31 -5.58 -27.61
N GLU A 69 -1.96 -6.04 -28.67
CA GLU A 69 -3.30 -5.56 -29.08
C GLU A 69 -4.35 -5.88 -28.01
N GLU A 70 -4.28 -7.06 -27.40
CA GLU A 70 -5.14 -7.42 -26.26
C GLU A 70 -4.90 -6.50 -25.06
N THR A 71 -3.63 -6.24 -24.72
CA THR A 71 -3.26 -5.30 -23.65
C THR A 71 -3.81 -3.90 -23.93
N LEU A 72 -3.67 -3.41 -25.17
CA LEU A 72 -4.20 -2.13 -25.60
C LEU A 72 -5.73 -2.07 -25.48
N MET A 73 -6.44 -3.13 -25.89
CA MET A 73 -7.89 -3.23 -25.76
C MET A 73 -8.32 -3.10 -24.30
N ARG A 74 -7.64 -3.81 -23.38
CA ARG A 74 -7.90 -3.72 -21.95
C ARG A 74 -7.65 -2.32 -21.39
N MET A 75 -6.59 -1.64 -21.85
CA MET A 75 -6.34 -0.24 -21.48
C MET A 75 -7.46 0.69 -21.95
N LYS A 76 -7.93 0.52 -23.19
CA LYS A 76 -9.07 1.27 -23.76
C LYS A 76 -10.36 1.01 -22.99
N ASP A 77 -10.62 -0.23 -22.59
CA ASP A 77 -11.80 -0.60 -21.79
C ASP A 77 -11.77 0.04 -20.39
N GLY A 78 -10.61 0.00 -19.73
CA GLY A 78 -10.39 0.67 -18.45
C GLY A 78 -10.57 2.18 -18.55
N PHE A 79 -10.05 2.80 -19.61
CA PHE A 79 -10.26 4.21 -19.90
C PHE A 79 -11.73 4.56 -20.20
N GLY A 80 -12.43 3.69 -20.93
CA GLY A 80 -13.87 3.78 -21.15
C GLY A 80 -14.66 3.78 -19.84
N LEU A 81 -14.28 2.94 -18.87
CA LEU A 81 -14.88 2.95 -17.53
C LEU A 81 -14.67 4.27 -16.79
N LEU A 82 -13.46 4.85 -16.87
CA LEU A 82 -13.14 6.13 -16.23
C LEU A 82 -13.96 7.30 -16.76
N THR A 83 -14.32 7.25 -18.04
CA THR A 83 -15.07 8.33 -18.70
C THR A 83 -16.58 8.15 -18.59
N SER A 84 -17.08 6.90 -18.49
CA SER A 84 -18.51 6.59 -18.49
C SER A 84 -19.10 6.34 -17.09
N ASN A 85 -18.32 5.88 -16.11
CA ASN A 85 -18.82 5.52 -14.78
C ASN A 85 -18.34 6.49 -13.70
N GLN A 86 -19.29 7.18 -13.04
CA GLN A 86 -18.98 8.18 -12.01
C GLN A 86 -18.37 7.59 -10.74
N GLU A 87 -18.75 6.38 -10.34
CA GLU A 87 -18.17 5.71 -9.17
C GLU A 87 -16.71 5.33 -9.45
N VAL A 88 -16.43 4.80 -10.64
CA VAL A 88 -15.07 4.45 -11.05
C VAL A 88 -14.19 5.69 -11.09
N LYS A 89 -14.68 6.78 -11.67
CA LYS A 89 -14.01 8.09 -11.64
C LYS A 89 -13.73 8.55 -10.22
N LYS A 90 -14.71 8.47 -9.31
CA LYS A 90 -14.58 8.89 -7.91
C LYS A 90 -13.50 8.10 -7.18
N VAL A 91 -13.53 6.77 -7.29
CA VAL A 91 -12.51 5.90 -6.68
C VAL A 91 -11.14 6.12 -7.30
N PHE A 92 -11.06 6.33 -8.61
CA PHE A 92 -9.80 6.60 -9.28
C PHE A 92 -9.17 7.92 -8.80
N ARG A 93 -9.97 8.96 -8.56
CA ARG A 93 -9.49 10.21 -7.96
C ARG A 93 -8.90 10.00 -6.57
N TRP A 94 -9.61 9.28 -5.72
CA TRP A 94 -9.13 8.95 -4.38
C TRP A 94 -7.87 8.09 -4.40
N ALA A 95 -7.79 7.09 -5.28
CA ALA A 95 -6.59 6.26 -5.44
C ALA A 95 -5.38 7.10 -5.88
N ASN A 96 -5.57 8.02 -6.84
CA ASN A 96 -4.51 8.94 -7.27
C ASN A 96 -4.11 9.92 -6.16
N LYS A 97 -5.08 10.44 -5.38
CA LYS A 97 -4.81 11.26 -4.21
C LYS A 97 -3.96 10.51 -3.18
N ALA A 98 -4.32 9.27 -2.86
CA ALA A 98 -3.58 8.44 -1.92
C ALA A 98 -2.13 8.19 -2.38
N MET A 99 -1.97 7.90 -3.68
CA MET A 99 -0.66 7.67 -4.31
C MET A 99 0.20 8.93 -4.36
N TYR A 100 -0.41 10.09 -4.63
CA TYR A 100 0.25 11.38 -4.56
C TYR A 100 0.69 11.67 -3.12
N ASP A 101 -0.25 11.60 -2.17
CA ASP A 101 -0.02 11.90 -0.76
C ASP A 101 1.08 11.02 -0.19
N GLN A 102 1.07 9.70 -0.41
CA GLN A 102 2.16 8.85 0.08
C GLN A 102 3.53 9.17 -0.56
N GLN A 103 3.55 9.65 -1.81
CA GLN A 103 4.80 9.95 -2.52
C GLN A 103 5.43 11.25 -2.03
N ILE A 104 4.61 12.28 -1.77
CA ILE A 104 5.09 13.60 -1.33
C ILE A 104 5.47 13.64 0.15
N ARG A 105 5.03 12.65 0.93
CA ARG A 105 5.34 12.54 2.36
C ARG A 105 6.80 12.12 2.55
N PRO A 106 7.44 12.60 3.62
CA PRO A 106 8.85 12.35 3.82
C PRO A 106 9.18 10.92 4.22
N ASN A 107 10.12 10.36 3.47
CA ASN A 107 10.78 9.10 3.81
C ASN A 107 12.02 9.29 4.71
N SER A 108 12.39 10.53 5.00
CA SER A 108 13.52 10.85 5.87
C SER A 108 13.11 10.87 7.34
N LEU A 109 13.93 10.24 8.19
CA LEU A 109 13.75 10.28 9.63
C LEU A 109 13.88 11.71 10.17
N ARG A 110 12.85 12.20 10.85
CA ARG A 110 12.88 13.39 11.71
C ARG A 110 13.26 12.95 13.12
N MET A 111 14.52 13.18 13.49
CA MET A 111 15.03 12.79 14.81
C MET A 111 14.39 13.60 15.94
N ALA A 112 14.12 12.95 17.08
CA ALA A 112 13.60 13.65 18.25
C ALA A 112 14.70 14.47 18.93
N THR A 113 14.47 15.79 19.06
CA THR A 113 15.36 16.70 19.78
C THR A 113 14.85 16.85 21.21
N PHE A 114 15.63 16.39 22.19
CA PHE A 114 15.24 16.42 23.60
C PHE A 114 15.71 17.70 24.29
N ASN A 115 14.85 18.28 25.11
CA ASN A 115 15.22 19.40 25.96
C ASN A 115 16.17 18.93 27.08
N LEU A 116 17.33 19.57 27.21
CA LEU A 116 18.33 19.22 28.24
C LEU A 116 17.82 19.44 29.67
N LYS A 117 16.93 20.42 29.88
CA LYS A 117 16.37 20.77 31.19
C LYS A 117 15.14 19.95 31.55
N SER A 118 14.36 19.52 30.55
CA SER A 118 13.18 18.67 30.72
C SER A 118 13.24 17.52 29.70
N PRO A 119 13.97 16.43 29.98
CA PRO A 119 14.32 15.51 28.90
C PRO A 119 13.24 14.46 28.58
N LEU A 120 12.06 14.64 29.16
CA LEU A 120 10.80 14.05 28.70
C LEU A 120 10.13 14.93 27.64
N ASP A 121 10.44 16.23 27.60
CA ASP A 121 10.05 17.10 26.50
C ASP A 121 10.99 16.90 25.32
N PHE A 122 10.38 16.69 24.16
CA PHE A 122 11.05 16.58 22.89
C PHE A 122 10.24 17.31 21.81
N SER A 123 10.93 17.71 20.75
CA SER A 123 10.33 18.30 19.56
C SER A 123 10.91 17.64 18.32
N PHE A 124 10.23 17.87 17.20
CA PHE A 124 10.68 17.48 15.88
C PHE A 124 10.86 18.74 15.04
N ASP A 125 11.80 18.71 14.09
CA ASP A 125 11.93 19.75 13.09
C ASP A 125 10.65 19.82 12.23
N GLU A 126 10.45 20.92 11.50
CA GLU A 126 9.34 21.05 10.58
C GLU A 126 9.27 19.90 9.56
N TYR A 127 8.10 19.74 8.96
CA TYR A 127 7.94 18.82 7.84
C TYR A 127 8.93 19.19 6.74
N PRO A 128 9.79 18.26 6.30
CA PRO A 128 10.68 18.51 5.18
C PRO A 128 9.85 18.87 3.95
N LYS A 129 10.37 19.80 3.14
CA LYS A 129 9.72 20.23 1.90
C LYS A 129 9.59 19.05 0.94
N THR A 130 8.44 19.00 0.25
CA THR A 130 8.21 18.06 -0.84
C THR A 130 9.30 18.22 -1.90
N LYS A 131 9.91 17.10 -2.34
CA LYS A 131 10.92 17.13 -3.39
C LYS A 131 10.26 17.42 -4.74
N GLU A 132 10.97 18.16 -5.59
CA GLU A 132 10.58 18.34 -6.99
C GLU A 132 10.58 17.01 -7.75
N GLY A 133 9.69 16.87 -8.73
CA GLY A 133 9.59 15.67 -9.58
C GLY A 133 8.78 14.49 -9.00
N LEU A 134 8.11 14.69 -7.87
CA LEU A 134 7.17 13.71 -7.31
C LEU A 134 5.73 13.97 -7.83
N GLY A 135 4.84 12.99 -7.64
CA GLY A 135 3.43 13.10 -8.01
C GLY A 135 3.14 12.78 -9.47
N LYS A 136 4.02 12.02 -10.14
CA LYS A 136 3.84 11.60 -11.53
C LYS A 136 3.94 10.09 -11.65
N TRP A 137 3.05 9.53 -12.46
CA TRP A 137 3.14 8.15 -12.91
C TRP A 137 4.20 8.00 -13.99
N ARG A 138 4.87 6.85 -14.02
CA ARG A 138 5.47 6.35 -15.25
C ARG A 138 4.38 5.74 -16.13
N ALA A 139 4.51 5.86 -17.45
CA ALA A 139 3.53 5.36 -18.41
C ALA A 139 3.08 3.90 -18.14
N PHE A 140 4.02 2.99 -17.86
CA PHE A 140 3.64 1.60 -17.57
C PHE A 140 2.85 1.43 -16.26
N GLN A 141 3.07 2.30 -15.26
CA GLN A 141 2.40 2.20 -13.96
C GLN A 141 0.92 2.54 -14.11
N ILE A 142 0.63 3.63 -14.83
CA ILE A 142 -0.75 4.03 -15.11
C ILE A 142 -1.41 3.08 -16.11
N ALA A 143 -0.68 2.60 -17.12
CA ALA A 143 -1.15 1.57 -18.05
C ALA A 143 -1.58 0.29 -17.31
N PHE A 144 -0.74 -0.16 -16.37
CA PHE A 144 -1.03 -1.32 -15.52
C PHE A 144 -2.28 -1.12 -14.66
N LEU A 145 -2.44 0.08 -14.08
CA LEU A 145 -3.63 0.40 -13.30
C LEU A 145 -4.89 0.36 -14.17
N ILE A 146 -4.90 1.06 -15.31
CA ILE A 146 -6.10 1.18 -16.17
C ILE A 146 -6.50 -0.16 -16.79
N MET A 147 -5.54 -0.97 -17.26
CA MET A 147 -5.83 -2.27 -17.89
C MET A 147 -6.46 -3.30 -16.94
N ASN A 148 -6.36 -3.05 -15.62
CA ASN A 148 -6.88 -3.93 -14.57
C ASN A 148 -8.17 -3.41 -13.92
N LEU A 149 -8.69 -2.24 -14.32
CA LEU A 149 -9.91 -1.70 -13.70
C LEU A 149 -11.11 -2.63 -13.93
N ARG A 150 -11.30 -3.13 -15.15
CA ARG A 150 -12.42 -4.02 -15.49
C ARG A 150 -12.45 -5.26 -14.60
N SER A 151 -11.31 -5.90 -14.36
CA SER A 151 -11.22 -7.13 -13.56
C SER A 151 -11.53 -6.91 -12.08
N ILE A 152 -11.32 -5.70 -11.55
CA ILE A 152 -11.70 -5.32 -10.18
C ILE A 152 -13.19 -4.94 -10.09
N ILE A 153 -13.69 -4.19 -11.07
CA ILE A 153 -15.03 -3.60 -11.04
C ILE A 153 -16.08 -4.68 -11.33
N GLU A 154 -15.80 -5.58 -12.26
CA GLU A 154 -16.76 -6.55 -12.79
C GLU A 154 -16.20 -8.00 -12.72
N PRO A 155 -15.76 -8.48 -11.54
CA PRO A 155 -15.01 -9.74 -11.42
C PRO A 155 -15.78 -10.99 -11.85
N GLN A 156 -17.11 -10.92 -11.95
CA GLN A 156 -17.96 -12.05 -12.37
C GLN A 156 -18.34 -11.98 -13.86
N ASN A 157 -18.07 -10.87 -14.54
CA ASN A 157 -18.47 -10.63 -15.93
C ASN A 157 -17.27 -10.61 -16.88
N THR A 158 -16.14 -11.19 -16.48
CA THR A 158 -14.90 -11.19 -17.27
C THR A 158 -14.08 -12.45 -16.98
N ASP A 159 -13.46 -12.98 -18.02
CA ASP A 159 -12.46 -14.05 -17.99
C ASP A 159 -11.07 -13.56 -17.52
N LEU A 160 -10.85 -12.24 -17.46
CA LEU A 160 -9.59 -11.64 -17.02
C LEU A 160 -9.16 -12.06 -15.60
N ARG A 161 -10.07 -12.60 -14.78
CA ARG A 161 -9.77 -13.15 -13.44
C ARG A 161 -9.10 -14.52 -13.48
N GLU A 162 -9.05 -15.18 -14.63
CA GLU A 162 -8.30 -16.41 -14.87
C GLU A 162 -6.82 -16.13 -15.21
N ASN A 163 -6.50 -14.87 -15.53
CA ASN A 163 -5.15 -14.44 -15.92
C ASN A 163 -4.28 -14.06 -14.71
N VAL A 164 -2.97 -14.24 -14.86
CA VAL A 164 -1.96 -13.70 -13.95
C VAL A 164 -1.27 -12.53 -14.61
N GLU A 165 -1.36 -11.36 -13.99
CA GLU A 165 -0.73 -10.14 -14.48
C GLU A 165 0.74 -10.09 -14.06
N LEU A 166 1.64 -9.97 -15.04
CA LEU A 166 3.09 -9.93 -14.82
C LEU A 166 3.66 -8.54 -15.11
N ILE A 167 4.21 -7.89 -14.08
CA ILE A 167 4.99 -6.65 -14.24
C ILE A 167 6.48 -6.99 -14.18
N TRP A 168 7.16 -6.94 -15.33
CA TRP A 168 8.60 -7.21 -15.42
C TRP A 168 9.42 -5.96 -15.74
N PHE A 169 10.10 -5.44 -14.72
CA PHE A 169 11.02 -4.30 -14.81
C PHE A 169 12.21 -4.50 -13.88
N PRO A 170 13.39 -3.91 -14.16
CA PRO A 170 14.54 -3.97 -13.27
C PRO A 170 14.24 -3.40 -11.88
N THR A 171 15.06 -3.76 -10.89
CA THR A 171 14.98 -3.18 -9.53
C THR A 171 15.09 -1.66 -9.59
N GLY A 172 14.22 -0.97 -8.87
CA GLY A 172 14.12 0.50 -8.91
C GLY A 172 13.32 1.05 -10.10
N GLY A 173 12.81 0.20 -11.00
CA GLY A 173 11.98 0.61 -12.15
C GLY A 173 10.59 1.16 -11.79
N GLY A 174 10.20 1.12 -10.51
CA GLY A 174 8.91 1.64 -10.03
C GLY A 174 7.74 0.67 -10.12
N LYS A 175 7.99 -0.64 -10.03
CA LYS A 175 6.93 -1.66 -10.00
C LYS A 175 5.96 -1.45 -8.83
N THR A 176 6.50 -0.99 -7.70
CA THR A 176 5.72 -0.82 -6.46
C THR A 176 4.57 0.15 -6.62
N GLU A 177 4.80 1.29 -7.28
CA GLU A 177 3.77 2.29 -7.48
C GLU A 177 2.62 1.75 -8.33
N ALA A 178 2.90 0.90 -9.32
CA ALA A 178 1.87 0.29 -10.17
C ALA A 178 0.91 -0.59 -9.36
N TYR A 179 1.45 -1.55 -8.60
CA TYR A 179 0.61 -2.45 -7.82
C TYR A 179 0.02 -1.78 -6.55
N PHE A 180 0.65 -0.72 -6.02
CA PHE A 180 0.06 0.11 -4.97
C PHE A 180 -1.11 0.96 -5.46
N GLY A 181 -1.04 1.51 -6.67
CA GLY A 181 -2.17 2.18 -7.30
C GLY A 181 -3.36 1.24 -7.46
N LEU A 182 -3.09 0.00 -7.89
CA LEU A 182 -4.13 -1.03 -8.03
C LEU A 182 -4.71 -1.45 -6.68
N ALA A 183 -3.86 -1.66 -5.66
CA ALA A 183 -4.28 -1.97 -4.30
C ALA A 183 -5.15 -0.86 -3.70
N ALA A 184 -4.75 0.40 -3.86
CA ALA A 184 -5.51 1.56 -3.42
C ALA A 184 -6.90 1.60 -4.07
N PHE A 185 -6.95 1.42 -5.38
CA PHE A 185 -8.22 1.36 -6.13
C PHE A 185 -9.10 0.21 -5.64
N SER A 186 -8.55 -1.01 -5.48
CA SER A 186 -9.31 -2.19 -5.04
C SER A 186 -9.92 -2.02 -3.64
N ILE A 187 -9.13 -1.52 -2.68
CA ILE A 187 -9.59 -1.27 -1.31
C ILE A 187 -10.73 -0.25 -1.31
N LEU A 188 -10.55 0.87 -1.99
CA LEU A 188 -11.56 1.93 -2.05
C LEU A 188 -12.81 1.51 -2.82
N TRP A 189 -12.66 0.73 -3.89
CA TRP A 189 -13.78 0.19 -4.66
C TRP A 189 -14.63 -0.75 -3.81
N ARG A 190 -13.99 -1.66 -3.07
CA ARG A 190 -14.66 -2.57 -2.13
C ARG A 190 -15.49 -1.80 -1.10
N ARG A 191 -14.89 -0.77 -0.48
CA ARG A 191 -15.56 0.11 0.49
C ARG A 191 -16.71 0.91 -0.11
N LEU A 192 -16.54 1.43 -1.34
CA LEU A 192 -17.59 2.17 -2.01
C LEU A 192 -18.80 1.26 -2.32
N LYS A 193 -18.56 -0.01 -2.63
CA LYS A 193 -19.64 -0.98 -2.92
C LYS A 193 -20.36 -1.46 -1.68
N ASP A 194 -19.63 -1.63 -0.58
CA ASP A 194 -20.21 -1.91 0.72
C ASP A 194 -19.38 -1.21 1.81
N PRO A 195 -19.87 -0.06 2.35
CA PRO A 195 -19.18 0.67 3.41
C PRO A 195 -18.96 -0.17 4.69
N LEU A 196 -19.75 -1.24 4.89
CA LEU A 196 -19.63 -2.15 6.03
C LEU A 196 -18.60 -3.26 5.78
N ASP A 197 -18.14 -3.47 4.54
CA ASP A 197 -17.16 -4.50 4.22
C ASP A 197 -15.74 -4.05 4.60
N ASP A 198 -15.39 -4.30 5.86
CA ASP A 198 -14.05 -4.12 6.42
C ASP A 198 -13.17 -5.37 6.39
N GLY A 199 -13.47 -6.30 5.48
CA GLY A 199 -12.61 -7.46 5.25
C GLY A 199 -11.24 -7.12 4.63
N THR A 200 -10.34 -8.09 4.66
CA THR A 200 -9.07 -8.00 3.95
C THR A 200 -9.31 -8.05 2.44
N GLU A 201 -8.79 -7.05 1.72
CA GLU A 201 -8.90 -6.96 0.27
C GLU A 201 -7.61 -7.35 -0.44
N VAL A 202 -6.47 -6.92 0.10
CA VAL A 202 -5.17 -7.09 -0.54
C VAL A 202 -4.30 -8.03 0.29
N LEU A 203 -3.89 -9.15 -0.31
CA LEU A 203 -2.86 -10.03 0.21
C LEU A 203 -1.57 -9.83 -0.58
N MET A 204 -0.54 -9.35 0.09
CA MET A 204 0.77 -9.16 -0.51
C MET A 204 1.78 -10.14 0.06
N ARG A 205 2.39 -10.94 -0.81
CA ARG A 205 3.33 -12.00 -0.46
C ARG A 205 4.75 -11.63 -0.85
N TYR A 206 5.68 -11.88 0.08
CA TYR A 206 7.11 -11.75 -0.14
C TYR A 206 7.86 -13.06 0.16
N THR A 207 8.95 -13.28 -0.57
CA THR A 207 9.85 -14.42 -0.34
C THR A 207 10.85 -14.17 0.81
N LEU A 208 11.36 -12.93 0.96
CA LEU A 208 12.43 -12.59 1.91
C LEU A 208 11.95 -11.68 3.07
N ARG A 209 12.21 -12.12 4.31
CA ARG A 209 11.80 -11.45 5.56
C ARG A 209 12.26 -9.99 5.70
N LEU A 210 13.50 -9.67 5.32
CA LEU A 210 14.05 -8.31 5.49
C LEU A 210 13.38 -7.30 4.54
N LEU A 211 13.08 -7.74 3.32
CA LEU A 211 12.42 -6.92 2.31
C LEU A 211 10.98 -6.60 2.75
N THR A 212 10.32 -7.55 3.41
CA THR A 212 8.95 -7.39 3.93
C THR A 212 8.82 -6.18 4.86
N THR A 213 9.79 -5.94 5.75
CA THR A 213 9.78 -4.78 6.66
C THR A 213 9.91 -3.44 5.92
N GLN A 214 10.79 -3.35 4.93
CA GLN A 214 10.96 -2.10 4.16
C GLN A 214 9.72 -1.80 3.33
N GLN A 215 9.12 -2.83 2.75
CA GLN A 215 7.90 -2.68 1.96
C GLN A 215 6.68 -2.39 2.83
N TYR A 216 6.64 -2.96 4.05
CA TYR A 216 5.65 -2.59 5.05
C TYR A 216 5.69 -1.10 5.37
N GLN A 217 6.86 -0.49 5.49
CA GLN A 217 6.96 0.96 5.74
C GLN A 217 6.38 1.78 4.58
N ARG A 218 6.57 1.35 3.33
CA ARG A 218 6.01 2.04 2.15
C ARG A 218 4.50 1.86 2.07
N ALA A 219 4.01 0.65 2.29
CA ALA A 219 2.58 0.38 2.34
C ALA A 219 1.91 1.11 3.50
N ALA A 220 2.60 1.29 4.63
CA ALA A 220 2.08 2.02 5.78
C ALA A 220 1.79 3.49 5.43
N SER A 221 2.62 4.14 4.60
CA SER A 221 2.36 5.50 4.12
C SER A 221 1.12 5.57 3.22
N LEU A 222 0.94 4.59 2.33
CA LEU A 222 -0.25 4.46 1.49
C LEU A 222 -1.52 4.27 2.33
N ILE A 223 -1.48 3.36 3.30
CA ILE A 223 -2.61 3.06 4.17
C ILE A 223 -2.97 4.27 5.05
N CYS A 224 -1.98 5.02 5.53
CA CYS A 224 -2.23 6.31 6.17
C CYS A 224 -2.98 7.28 5.24
N ALA A 225 -2.57 7.40 3.97
CA ALA A 225 -3.27 8.27 3.02
C ALA A 225 -4.71 7.81 2.77
N LEU A 226 -4.92 6.51 2.57
CA LEU A 226 -6.23 5.92 2.34
C LEU A 226 -7.17 6.10 3.54
N ASP A 227 -6.66 5.94 4.76
CA ASP A 227 -7.45 6.08 5.98
C ASP A 227 -7.89 7.53 6.24
N LEU A 228 -7.07 8.53 5.86
CA LEU A 228 -7.47 9.94 5.86
C LEU A 228 -8.55 10.22 4.80
N ILE A 229 -8.40 9.67 3.60
CA ILE A 229 -9.41 9.79 2.55
C ILE A 229 -10.73 9.14 2.99
N ARG A 230 -10.67 7.99 3.67
CA ARG A 230 -11.85 7.35 4.27
C ARG A 230 -12.52 8.26 5.30
N GLU A 231 -11.77 8.91 6.18
CA GLU A 231 -12.31 9.83 7.17
C GLU A 231 -13.00 11.04 6.52
N GLU A 232 -12.40 11.61 5.47
CA GLU A 232 -12.97 12.72 4.71
C GLU A 232 -14.25 12.33 3.93
N ASN A 233 -14.43 11.04 3.64
CA ASN A 233 -15.51 10.52 2.79
C ASN A 233 -16.27 9.37 3.49
N GLU A 234 -16.47 9.48 4.81
CA GLU A 234 -17.02 8.41 5.65
C GLU A 234 -18.40 7.92 5.20
N THR A 235 -19.21 8.80 4.60
CA THR A 235 -20.52 8.44 4.04
C THR A 235 -20.43 7.42 2.91
N ASP A 236 -19.34 7.43 2.15
CA ASP A 236 -19.11 6.54 1.02
C ASP A 236 -18.23 5.34 1.38
N LEU A 237 -17.30 5.52 2.32
CA LEU A 237 -16.23 4.54 2.60
C LEU A 237 -16.37 3.84 3.96
N GLY A 238 -17.32 4.27 4.78
CA GLY A 238 -17.61 3.69 6.09
C GLY A 238 -16.72 4.20 7.23
N GLU A 239 -17.14 3.87 8.45
CA GLU A 239 -16.47 4.27 9.70
C GLU A 239 -15.23 3.41 10.01
N SER A 240 -15.24 2.14 9.58
CA SER A 240 -14.13 1.20 9.83
C SER A 240 -12.84 1.65 9.16
N ARG A 241 -11.77 1.74 9.95
CA ARG A 241 -10.43 2.19 9.51
C ARG A 241 -9.89 1.34 8.36
N ILE A 242 -9.11 1.95 7.48
CA ILE A 242 -8.31 1.22 6.48
C ILE A 242 -6.96 0.91 7.12
N THR A 243 -6.62 -0.37 7.27
CA THR A 243 -5.49 -0.82 8.12
C THR A 243 -4.52 -1.76 7.42
N LEU A 244 -3.28 -1.83 7.96
CA LEU A 244 -2.18 -2.64 7.44
C LEU A 244 -1.69 -3.67 8.46
N GLY A 245 -1.67 -4.95 8.09
CA GLY A 245 -1.08 -6.02 8.89
C GLY A 245 0.29 -6.48 8.39
N LEU A 246 1.25 -6.69 9.30
CA LEU A 246 2.52 -7.36 9.04
C LEU A 246 2.48 -8.81 9.55
N TRP A 247 2.35 -9.77 8.64
CA TRP A 247 2.15 -11.18 8.97
C TRP A 247 3.38 -12.03 8.68
N ILE A 248 4.35 -12.01 9.59
CA ILE A 248 5.66 -12.63 9.42
C ILE A 248 5.98 -13.63 10.53
N GLY A 249 7.05 -14.40 10.35
CA GLY A 249 7.48 -15.40 11.34
C GLY A 249 7.82 -14.81 12.72
N GLY A 250 7.65 -15.63 13.76
CA GLY A 250 7.77 -15.19 15.17
C GLY A 250 9.18 -14.74 15.61
N ALA A 251 10.19 -14.96 14.77
CA ALA A 251 11.54 -14.43 14.99
C ALA A 251 11.63 -12.91 14.70
N SER A 252 10.68 -12.36 13.96
CA SER A 252 10.71 -10.98 13.47
C SER A 252 9.58 -10.11 14.02
N SER A 253 8.48 -10.72 14.46
CA SER A 253 7.38 -10.01 15.12
C SER A 253 6.65 -10.90 16.14
N PRO A 254 5.93 -10.34 17.12
CA PRO A 254 5.18 -11.13 18.09
C PRO A 254 3.97 -11.85 17.47
N ASN A 255 3.87 -13.16 17.67
CA ASN A 255 2.74 -13.96 17.15
C ASN A 255 1.71 -14.35 18.22
N THR A 256 2.05 -14.16 19.49
CA THR A 256 1.21 -14.56 20.62
C THR A 256 1.13 -13.46 21.68
N VAL A 257 0.09 -13.50 22.50
CA VAL A 257 -0.07 -12.65 23.70
C VAL A 257 1.19 -12.66 24.58
N ASN A 258 1.85 -13.80 24.75
CA ASN A 258 3.05 -13.90 25.57
C ASN A 258 4.25 -13.22 24.91
N SER A 259 4.46 -13.44 23.61
CA SER A 259 5.51 -12.73 22.87
C SER A 259 5.28 -11.22 22.80
N ILE A 260 4.01 -10.75 22.79
CA ILE A 260 3.69 -9.32 22.87
C ILE A 260 4.14 -8.75 24.22
N LYS A 261 3.87 -9.46 25.32
CA LYS A 261 4.31 -9.05 26.66
C LYS A 261 5.84 -9.03 26.77
N GLU A 262 6.52 -10.01 26.19
CA GLU A 262 7.98 -10.09 26.16
C GLU A 262 8.59 -8.96 25.33
N ALA A 263 8.09 -8.73 24.12
CA ALA A 263 8.50 -7.62 23.27
C ALA A 263 8.27 -6.27 23.96
N TRP A 264 7.14 -6.08 24.66
CA TRP A 264 6.89 -4.88 25.46
C TRP A 264 7.90 -4.72 26.60
N LYS A 265 8.19 -5.80 27.33
CA LYS A 265 9.22 -5.77 28.39
C LYS A 265 10.58 -5.42 27.81
N ASP A 266 10.92 -5.96 26.64
CA ASP A 266 12.21 -5.73 25.98
C ASP A 266 12.39 -4.30 25.50
N ILE A 267 11.37 -3.70 24.88
CA ILE A 267 11.47 -2.32 24.40
C ILE A 267 11.47 -1.31 25.55
N THR A 268 10.83 -1.62 26.68
CA THR A 268 10.77 -0.75 27.87
C THR A 268 11.94 -0.90 28.83
N LYS A 269 12.90 -1.80 28.56
CA LYS A 269 14.09 -1.98 29.41
C LYS A 269 14.94 -0.70 29.48
N PRO A 270 15.35 -0.25 30.68
CA PRO A 270 16.24 0.91 30.80
C PRO A 270 17.63 0.68 30.18
N ARG A 271 18.12 -0.56 30.22
CA ARG A 271 19.42 -0.95 29.65
C ARG A 271 19.23 -1.95 28.51
N PHE A 272 19.89 -1.67 27.39
CA PHE A 272 19.84 -2.48 26.17
C PHE A 272 18.41 -2.81 25.71
N PRO A 273 17.52 -1.79 25.55
CA PRO A 273 16.19 -2.04 25.03
C PRO A 273 16.27 -2.60 23.61
N LYS A 274 15.33 -3.47 23.27
CA LYS A 274 15.22 -4.07 21.92
C LYS A 274 13.83 -3.81 21.37
N ASN A 275 13.76 -3.32 20.14
CA ASN A 275 12.51 -3.14 19.45
C ASN A 275 12.20 -4.36 18.58
N ASN A 276 11.24 -5.17 19.01
CA ASN A 276 10.75 -6.33 18.25
C ASN A 276 9.42 -6.04 17.53
N PHE A 277 8.95 -4.79 17.49
CA PHE A 277 7.70 -4.38 16.83
C PHE A 277 7.92 -3.77 15.45
N VAL A 278 9.16 -3.74 14.94
CA VAL A 278 9.52 -3.31 13.57
C VAL A 278 9.35 -1.80 13.27
N ILE A 279 8.44 -1.09 13.96
CA ILE A 279 8.17 0.33 13.75
C ILE A 279 9.22 1.21 14.43
N ASN A 280 9.99 1.97 13.66
CA ASN A 280 11.03 2.86 14.18
C ASN A 280 10.87 4.33 13.75
N GLN A 281 9.86 4.62 12.94
CA GLN A 281 9.51 5.96 12.50
C GLN A 281 8.04 6.01 12.08
N CYS A 282 7.43 7.17 12.19
CA CYS A 282 6.08 7.42 11.70
C CYS A 282 6.07 7.31 10.16
N PRO A 283 5.23 6.45 9.56
CA PRO A 283 5.16 6.31 8.10
C PRO A 283 4.56 7.53 7.41
N TRP A 284 3.85 8.40 8.14
CA TRP A 284 3.22 9.57 7.56
C TRP A 284 4.15 10.78 7.52
N CYS A 285 4.83 11.07 8.62
CA CYS A 285 5.61 12.29 8.76
C CYS A 285 7.11 12.07 8.98
N GLY A 286 7.57 10.83 9.13
CA GLY A 286 8.97 10.49 9.37
C GLY A 286 9.47 10.72 10.81
N ALA A 287 8.62 11.15 11.75
CA ALA A 287 8.99 11.34 13.15
C ALA A 287 9.57 10.06 13.77
N GLU A 288 10.69 10.17 14.48
CA GLU A 288 11.34 9.05 15.15
C GLU A 288 10.41 8.38 16.17
N MET A 289 10.35 7.04 16.11
CA MET A 289 9.54 6.20 17.02
C MET A 289 10.39 5.11 17.67
N GLY A 290 9.92 4.60 18.79
CA GLY A 290 10.58 3.54 19.54
C GLY A 290 11.68 4.07 20.45
N ILE A 291 12.87 3.46 20.37
CA ILE A 291 14.02 3.82 21.20
C ILE A 291 14.77 4.98 20.54
N PRO A 292 14.92 6.15 21.20
CA PRO A 292 15.58 7.30 20.60
C PRO A 292 17.04 7.00 20.23
N ARG A 293 17.42 7.22 18.97
CA ARG A 293 18.77 6.94 18.42
C ARG A 293 19.85 7.77 19.10
N SER A 294 19.53 8.99 19.52
CA SER A 294 20.45 9.89 20.22
C SER A 294 20.87 9.37 21.60
N LYS A 295 20.00 8.62 22.28
CA LYS A 295 20.21 8.12 23.65
C LYS A 295 20.49 6.61 23.72
N LYS A 296 20.09 5.84 22.69
CA LYS A 296 20.17 4.36 22.61
C LYS A 296 19.62 3.63 23.86
N SER A 297 18.78 4.29 24.65
CA SER A 297 18.25 3.81 25.91
C SER A 297 16.99 4.60 26.28
N LEU A 298 16.14 4.01 27.12
CA LEU A 298 14.99 4.67 27.71
C LEU A 298 15.29 5.07 29.16
N ARG A 299 14.75 6.21 29.60
CA ARG A 299 14.81 6.59 31.00
C ARG A 299 13.91 5.68 31.84
N LYS A 300 14.19 5.61 33.14
CA LYS A 300 13.32 4.92 34.09
C LYS A 300 11.91 5.51 33.99
N ASN A 301 10.90 4.65 33.78
CA ASN A 301 9.49 5.00 33.60
C ASN A 301 9.15 5.79 32.31
N GLN A 302 10.05 5.84 31.33
CA GLN A 302 9.74 6.42 30.02
C GLN A 302 9.24 5.32 29.07
N ASN A 303 8.09 5.54 28.44
CA ASN A 303 7.62 4.69 27.35
C ASN A 303 8.42 4.96 26.05
N PRO A 304 8.58 3.96 25.17
CA PRO A 304 9.10 4.20 23.83
C PRO A 304 8.27 5.24 23.08
N LEU A 305 8.91 6.04 22.23
CA LEU A 305 8.25 7.14 21.51
C LEU A 305 7.20 6.60 20.54
N GLY A 306 5.94 7.04 20.68
CA GLY A 306 4.87 6.66 19.74
C GLY A 306 4.30 5.25 19.94
N TYR A 307 4.44 4.69 21.14
CA TYR A 307 3.95 3.36 21.50
C TYR A 307 3.00 3.46 22.69
N GLU A 308 1.85 2.80 22.60
CA GLU A 308 0.91 2.67 23.70
C GLU A 308 0.56 1.21 23.94
N LYS A 309 0.69 0.77 25.18
CA LYS A 309 0.18 -0.53 25.63
C LYS A 309 -1.18 -0.35 26.28
N SER A 310 -2.17 -1.10 25.81
CA SER A 310 -3.50 -1.19 26.40
C SER A 310 -3.81 -2.64 26.83
N GLY A 311 -4.81 -2.79 27.70
CA GLY A 311 -5.26 -4.09 28.19
C GLY A 311 -4.30 -4.81 29.15
N ALA A 312 -4.75 -5.96 29.64
CA ALA A 312 -4.01 -6.77 30.61
C ALA A 312 -4.29 -8.27 30.42
N GLY A 313 -3.40 -9.13 30.91
CA GLY A 313 -3.62 -10.58 30.79
C GLY A 313 -3.68 -11.05 29.34
N LYS A 314 -4.84 -11.52 28.87
CA LYS A 314 -5.05 -12.01 27.50
C LYS A 314 -5.42 -10.89 26.51
N SER A 315 -5.91 -9.75 26.98
CA SER A 315 -6.33 -8.60 26.15
C SER A 315 -5.22 -7.57 25.91
N VAL A 316 -3.95 -7.93 26.15
CA VAL A 316 -2.84 -7.00 25.91
C VAL A 316 -2.75 -6.66 24.43
N ARG A 317 -2.72 -5.37 24.10
CA ARG A 317 -2.54 -4.85 22.74
C ARG A 317 -1.50 -3.74 22.75
N ILE A 318 -0.80 -3.60 21.63
CA ILE A 318 0.16 -2.53 21.39
C ILE A 318 -0.37 -1.73 20.20
N SER A 319 -0.56 -0.42 20.41
CA SER A 319 -0.93 0.51 19.35
C SER A 319 0.17 1.53 19.11
N PHE A 320 0.24 2.02 17.89
CA PHE A 320 1.27 2.95 17.44
C PHE A 320 0.66 4.32 17.19
N PHE A 321 1.39 5.38 17.48
CA PHE A 321 0.98 6.74 17.17
C PHE A 321 2.20 7.59 16.87
N CYS A 322 2.02 8.70 16.16
CA CYS A 322 3.07 9.66 15.96
C CYS A 322 3.33 10.45 17.26
N PRO A 323 4.56 10.48 17.79
CA PRO A 323 4.87 11.26 18.98
C PRO A 323 4.87 12.78 18.73
N ASP A 324 4.85 13.21 17.46
CA ASP A 324 4.65 14.61 17.10
C ASP A 324 3.15 14.96 17.15
N SER A 325 2.77 15.88 18.05
CA SER A 325 1.38 16.31 18.22
C SER A 325 0.82 17.05 17.00
N ALA A 326 1.69 17.63 16.16
CA ALA A 326 1.28 18.29 14.92
C ALA A 326 0.94 17.30 13.79
N CYS A 327 1.21 16.01 13.98
CA CYS A 327 0.93 14.98 12.99
C CYS A 327 -0.52 14.53 13.01
N ASP A 328 -1.09 14.32 11.82
CA ASP A 328 -2.41 13.74 11.62
C ASP A 328 -2.62 12.41 12.38
N PHE A 329 -1.55 11.62 12.54
CA PHE A 329 -1.57 10.33 13.23
C PHE A 329 -1.03 10.40 14.66
N ASN A 330 -1.21 11.53 15.35
CA ASN A 330 -0.82 11.68 16.75
C ASN A 330 -1.61 10.73 17.70
N LEU A 331 -1.44 10.90 19.00
CA LEU A 331 -2.05 10.03 20.02
C LEU A 331 -3.58 9.91 19.91
N SER A 332 -4.30 10.92 19.40
CA SER A 332 -5.77 10.86 19.29
C SER A 332 -6.24 9.98 18.14
N ARG A 333 -5.56 10.00 16.98
CA ARG A 333 -5.95 9.21 15.79
C ARG A 333 -5.31 7.82 15.77
N LYS A 334 -4.06 7.71 16.21
CA LYS A 334 -3.20 6.52 16.13
C LYS A 334 -2.97 6.03 14.70
N LEU A 335 -1.84 5.36 14.49
CA LEU A 335 -1.47 4.77 13.21
C LEU A 335 -2.29 3.49 12.95
N PRO A 336 -2.81 3.29 11.72
CA PRO A 336 -3.65 2.15 11.35
C PRO A 336 -2.82 0.89 11.05
N LEU A 337 -1.96 0.49 11.99
CA LEU A 337 -0.91 -0.51 11.80
C LEU A 337 -1.00 -1.64 12.82
N PHE A 338 -0.99 -2.88 12.33
CA PHE A 338 -0.85 -4.08 13.13
C PHE A 338 0.43 -4.82 12.77
N VAL A 339 1.21 -5.20 13.78
CA VAL A 339 2.45 -5.96 13.59
C VAL A 339 2.43 -7.31 14.30
N ASP A 340 1.37 -7.62 15.04
CA ASP A 340 1.23 -8.89 15.76
C ASP A 340 0.05 -9.71 15.25
N ASP A 341 0.20 -11.03 15.26
CA ASP A 341 -0.83 -11.95 14.74
C ASP A 341 -2.15 -11.85 15.50
N VAL A 342 -2.12 -11.51 16.80
CA VAL A 342 -3.34 -11.43 17.63
C VAL A 342 -4.22 -10.30 17.10
N SER A 343 -3.66 -9.11 16.96
CA SER A 343 -4.37 -7.95 16.38
C SER A 343 -4.81 -8.23 14.94
N ILE A 344 -3.96 -8.84 14.11
CA ILE A 344 -4.31 -9.19 12.71
C ILE A 344 -5.52 -10.13 12.64
N SER A 345 -5.56 -11.16 13.50
CA SER A 345 -6.65 -12.14 13.52
C SER A 345 -7.98 -11.56 14.00
N GLU A 346 -7.94 -10.55 14.87
CA GLU A 346 -9.13 -9.93 15.46
C GLU A 346 -9.69 -8.78 14.60
N GLU A 347 -8.81 -7.97 14.03
CA GLU A 347 -9.18 -6.72 13.34
C GLU A 347 -9.31 -6.89 11.81
N THR A 348 -8.78 -7.97 11.23
CA THR A 348 -8.83 -8.28 9.78
C THR A 348 -8.39 -7.11 8.89
N PRO A 349 -7.08 -6.83 8.76
CA PRO A 349 -6.62 -5.60 8.10
C PRO A 349 -7.01 -5.56 6.63
N SER A 350 -7.29 -4.36 6.11
CA SER A 350 -7.67 -4.16 4.70
C SER A 350 -6.57 -4.60 3.73
N MET A 351 -5.31 -4.46 4.14
CA MET A 351 -4.14 -4.99 3.44
C MET A 351 -3.28 -5.83 4.40
N LEU A 352 -2.89 -7.02 3.96
CA LEU A 352 -1.99 -7.90 4.70
C LEU A 352 -0.70 -8.12 3.92
N ILE A 353 0.44 -7.83 4.55
CA ILE A 353 1.76 -8.14 4.00
C ILE A 353 2.32 -9.34 4.74
N GLY A 354 2.50 -10.46 4.04
CA GLY A 354 2.95 -11.71 4.62
C GLY A 354 4.20 -12.30 3.96
N THR A 355 4.94 -13.09 4.72
CA THR A 355 6.01 -13.92 4.15
C THR A 355 5.44 -15.25 3.64
N ILE A 356 6.11 -15.80 2.63
CA ILE A 356 5.74 -17.05 1.96
C ILE A 356 5.54 -18.23 2.92
N ASP A 357 6.39 -18.33 3.94
CA ASP A 357 6.34 -19.36 4.97
C ASP A 357 5.07 -19.23 5.82
N LYS A 358 4.68 -18.00 6.18
CA LYS A 358 3.47 -17.72 6.96
C LYS A 358 2.21 -18.05 6.17
N LEU A 359 2.15 -17.67 4.90
CA LEU A 359 1.03 -18.00 4.01
C LEU A 359 0.94 -19.51 3.76
N ALA A 360 2.07 -20.21 3.64
CA ALA A 360 2.06 -21.67 3.50
C ALA A 360 1.53 -22.39 4.75
N MET A 361 1.73 -21.81 5.94
CA MET A 361 1.17 -22.35 7.19
C MET A 361 -0.37 -22.37 7.20
N LEU A 362 -1.05 -21.57 6.37
CA LEU A 362 -2.52 -21.63 6.24
C LEU A 362 -3.04 -23.02 5.88
N ALA A 363 -2.27 -23.78 5.09
CA ALA A 363 -2.67 -25.13 4.68
C ALA A 363 -2.53 -26.17 5.81
N PHE A 364 -1.77 -25.86 6.88
CA PHE A 364 -1.38 -26.81 7.92
C PHE A 364 -1.89 -26.45 9.32
N GLU A 365 -2.14 -25.17 9.60
CA GLU A 365 -2.76 -24.75 10.84
C GLU A 365 -4.24 -25.14 10.82
N SER A 366 -4.54 -26.26 11.47
CA SER A 366 -5.88 -26.83 11.69
C SER A 366 -6.74 -26.01 12.67
N GLY A 367 -6.48 -24.71 12.77
CA GLY A 367 -7.16 -23.81 13.69
C GLY A 367 -7.74 -22.61 12.97
N ASN A 368 -8.99 -22.28 13.31
CA ASN A 368 -9.83 -21.22 12.75
C ASN A 368 -9.29 -19.78 12.97
N LYS A 369 -8.01 -19.64 13.34
CA LYS A 369 -7.38 -18.37 13.73
C LYS A 369 -7.08 -17.45 12.54
N ASN A 370 -6.87 -18.02 11.36
CA ASN A 370 -6.54 -17.25 10.15
C ASN A 370 -7.75 -17.11 9.21
N PHE A 371 -8.88 -17.75 9.52
CA PHE A 371 -10.13 -17.65 8.77
C PHE A 371 -10.67 -16.23 8.63
N PRO A 372 -10.56 -15.35 9.65
CA PRO A 372 -11.08 -13.98 9.54
C PRO A 372 -10.46 -13.18 8.39
N VAL A 373 -9.16 -13.37 8.11
CA VAL A 373 -8.46 -12.71 6.97
C VAL A 373 -9.08 -13.11 5.63
N PHE A 374 -9.66 -14.31 5.53
CA PHE A 374 -10.35 -14.78 4.33
C PHE A 374 -11.86 -14.50 4.35
N GLY A 375 -12.32 -13.64 5.27
CA GLY A 375 -13.73 -13.31 5.45
C GLY A 375 -14.55 -14.47 6.02
N ARG A 376 -13.91 -15.40 6.74
CA ARG A 376 -14.57 -16.56 7.35
C ARG A 376 -14.63 -16.46 8.86
N ASP A 377 -15.73 -16.91 9.44
CA ASP A 377 -15.88 -17.00 10.89
C ASP A 377 -15.10 -18.19 11.48
N VAL A 378 -15.19 -18.36 12.80
CA VAL A 378 -14.53 -19.46 13.50
C VAL A 378 -15.11 -20.83 13.16
N ASP A 379 -16.30 -20.92 12.55
CA ASP A 379 -16.91 -22.19 12.14
C ASP A 379 -16.63 -22.49 10.66
N GLY A 380 -15.94 -21.58 9.95
CA GLY A 380 -15.57 -21.70 8.55
C GLY A 380 -16.63 -21.18 7.57
N ASN A 381 -17.69 -20.54 8.06
CA ASN A 381 -18.71 -19.93 7.21
C ASN A 381 -18.19 -18.63 6.60
N GLN A 382 -18.54 -18.35 5.35
CA GLN A 382 -18.20 -17.10 4.70
C GLN A 382 -19.11 -15.98 5.23
N VAL A 383 -18.54 -15.03 5.96
CA VAL A 383 -19.26 -13.89 6.57
C VAL A 383 -18.94 -12.54 5.91
N LYS A 384 -17.79 -12.45 5.22
CA LYS A 384 -17.40 -11.30 4.39
C LYS A 384 -16.82 -11.81 3.07
N PRO A 385 -16.74 -11.03 1.98
CA PRO A 385 -16.04 -11.45 0.77
C PRO A 385 -14.57 -11.81 1.05
N PRO A 386 -13.99 -12.82 0.37
CA PRO A 386 -12.57 -13.10 0.48
C PRO A 386 -11.72 -11.97 -0.15
N PRO A 387 -10.39 -11.95 0.07
CA PRO A 387 -9.51 -10.99 -0.58
C PRO A 387 -9.63 -10.99 -2.11
N GLY A 388 -9.84 -9.81 -2.70
CA GLY A 388 -10.00 -9.63 -4.14
C GLY A 388 -8.69 -9.53 -4.93
N LEU A 389 -7.59 -9.15 -4.27
CA LEU A 389 -6.30 -8.92 -4.91
C LEU A 389 -5.15 -9.65 -4.19
N ILE A 390 -4.39 -10.45 -4.94
CA ILE A 390 -3.17 -11.10 -4.47
C ILE A 390 -1.99 -10.53 -5.26
N ILE A 391 -1.00 -9.99 -4.55
CA ILE A 391 0.22 -9.43 -5.13
C ILE A 391 1.41 -10.29 -4.69
N GLN A 392 2.20 -10.74 -5.65
CA GLN A 392 3.42 -11.49 -5.42
C GLN A 392 4.61 -10.72 -5.98
N ASP A 393 5.50 -10.26 -5.10
CA ASP A 393 6.72 -9.53 -5.47
C ASP A 393 7.92 -10.47 -5.30
N GLU A 394 8.38 -11.04 -6.42
CA GLU A 394 9.54 -11.93 -6.46
C GLU A 394 10.80 -11.18 -6.92
N LEU A 395 11.85 -11.28 -6.12
CA LEU A 395 13.20 -11.24 -6.67
C LEU A 395 13.38 -12.57 -7.41
N HIS A 396 13.59 -12.53 -8.72
CA HIS A 396 14.03 -13.63 -9.60
C HIS A 396 12.91 -14.46 -10.26
N LEU A 397 12.35 -13.91 -11.36
CA LEU A 397 11.99 -14.71 -12.54
C LEU A 397 13.08 -14.54 -13.59
#